data_AF-A0A965A113-F1
#
_entry.id   AF-A0A965A113-F1
#
_cell.length_a   1.000
_cell.length_b   1.000
_cell.length_c   1.000
_cell.angle_alpha   90.00
_cell.angle_beta   90.00
_cell.angle_gamma   90.00
#
_symmetry.space_group_name_H-M   'P 1'
#
loop_
_entity.id
_entity.type
_entity.pdbx_description
1 polymer ?
#
loop_
_entity_poly.entity_id
_entity_poly.type
_entity_poly.pdbx_seq_one_letter_code
_entity_poly.pdbx_strand_id
1 'polypeptide(L)'
;MVATLSEAKYNELIQARLRSPESFKKALVNRKRRKLVGKDGRMLIAAADHTARGIISAGKEKFVIANRRMLLDRLLRTLSNPKVDGVLASADIVEELAWLGALESKLVFGTMNRGGYLGTTWGLDDPMTAYDADSIAELGLDAGKVLVRFEDTDPGVGRTIEYVVEAMRLL
;
A
#
# COMPACT_ATOMS: atom_id res chain seq x y z
N MET A 1 -0.62 14.54 20.11
CA MET A 1 -1.97 14.70 19.55
C MET A 1 -2.14 13.69 18.43
N VAL A 2 -3.20 12.89 18.47
CA VAL A 2 -3.51 11.93 17.41
C VAL A 2 -3.98 12.76 16.20
N ALA A 3 -3.18 12.80 15.14
CA ALA A 3 -3.48 13.62 13.97
C ALA A 3 -4.79 13.14 13.32
N THR A 4 -5.85 13.91 13.47
CA THR A 4 -7.10 13.75 12.73
C THR A 4 -6.97 14.47 11.39
N LEU A 5 -7.35 13.80 10.30
CA LEU A 5 -7.36 14.41 8.97
C LEU A 5 -8.50 15.44 8.88
N SER A 6 -8.14 16.71 9.06
CA SER A 6 -9.10 17.81 8.96
C SER A 6 -9.68 17.90 7.55
N GLU A 7 -10.88 18.48 7.45
CA GLU A 7 -11.55 18.65 6.17
C GLU A 7 -10.77 19.56 5.23
N ALA A 8 -10.27 20.68 5.78
CA ALA A 8 -9.41 21.60 5.05
C ALA A 8 -8.19 20.86 4.46
N LYS A 9 -7.52 20.01 5.26
CA LYS A 9 -6.33 19.29 4.78
C LYS A 9 -6.67 18.23 3.73
N TYR A 10 -7.81 17.55 3.87
CA TYR A 10 -8.28 16.61 2.85
C TYR A 10 -8.63 17.32 1.54
N ASN A 11 -9.25 18.50 1.61
CA ASN A 11 -9.52 19.32 0.43
C ASN A 11 -8.22 19.82 -0.23
N GLU A 12 -7.21 20.19 0.55
CA GLU A 12 -5.88 20.52 0.01
C GLU A 12 -5.26 19.34 -0.74
N LEU A 13 -5.35 18.12 -0.19
CA LEU A 13 -4.87 16.91 -0.85
C LEU A 13 -5.57 16.70 -2.21
N ILE A 14 -6.90 16.88 -2.26
CA ILE A 14 -7.67 16.79 -3.51
C ILE A 14 -7.22 17.86 -4.50
N GLN A 15 -7.06 19.11 -4.06
CA GLN A 15 -6.59 20.20 -4.92
C GLN A 15 -5.18 19.97 -5.43
N ALA A 16 -4.28 19.43 -4.60
CA ALA A 16 -2.94 19.05 -5.01
C ALA A 16 -2.98 17.94 -6.07
N ARG A 17 -3.85 16.93 -5.91
CA ARG A 17 -4.01 15.86 -6.91
C ARG A 17 -4.44 16.41 -8.27
N LEU A 18 -5.31 17.42 -8.27
CA LEU A 18 -5.83 18.05 -9.49
C LEU A 18 -4.85 19.02 -10.14
N ARG A 19 -4.09 19.79 -9.34
CA ARG A 19 -3.34 20.96 -9.84
C ARG A 19 -1.82 20.80 -9.79
N SER A 20 -1.32 19.86 -8.98
CA SER A 20 0.11 19.64 -8.76
C SER A 20 0.41 18.16 -8.48
N PRO A 21 -0.01 17.23 -9.36
CA PRO A 21 0.13 15.79 -9.12
C PRO A 21 1.60 15.34 -8.91
N GLU A 22 2.56 16.03 -9.51
CA GLU A 22 3.99 15.80 -9.32
C GLU A 22 4.46 15.96 -7.86
N SER A 23 3.72 16.72 -7.05
CA SER A 23 4.01 16.92 -5.63
C SER A 23 3.94 15.62 -4.82
N PHE A 24 3.13 14.64 -5.23
CA PHE A 24 3.00 13.35 -4.55
C PHE A 24 4.24 12.49 -4.72
N LYS A 25 4.70 12.32 -5.97
CA LYS A 25 5.98 11.65 -6.26
C LYS A 25 7.12 12.37 -5.57
N LYS A 26 7.16 13.71 -5.63
CA LYS A 26 8.19 14.52 -4.96
C LYS A 26 8.20 14.29 -3.44
N ALA A 27 7.04 14.22 -2.78
CA ALA A 27 6.97 13.94 -1.35
C ALA A 27 7.49 12.53 -1.03
N LEU A 28 7.11 11.53 -1.83
CA LEU A 28 7.53 10.15 -1.63
C LEU A 28 9.05 9.96 -1.78
N VAL A 29 9.64 10.47 -2.86
CA VAL A 29 11.09 10.28 -3.12
C VAL A 29 11.98 11.04 -2.14
N ASN A 30 11.51 12.17 -1.61
CA ASN A 30 12.29 13.01 -0.68
C ASN A 30 12.07 12.66 0.80
N ARG A 31 11.20 11.70 1.11
CA ARG A 31 10.93 11.30 2.49
C ARG A 31 12.20 10.85 3.19
N LYS A 32 12.30 11.09 4.49
CA LYS A 32 13.37 10.50 5.29
C LYS A 32 13.16 8.99 5.39
N ARG A 33 14.16 8.22 4.96
CA ARG A 33 14.15 6.76 5.08
C ARG A 33 14.78 6.29 6.38
N ARG A 34 14.56 5.01 6.72
CA ARG A 34 15.17 4.33 7.88
C ARG A 34 15.75 2.98 7.48
N LYS A 35 16.55 2.37 8.35
CA LYS A 35 17.01 0.99 8.16
C LYS A 35 15.84 0.01 8.27
N LEU A 36 15.90 -1.06 7.47
CA LEU A 36 14.88 -2.12 7.42
C LEU A 36 14.70 -2.80 8.77
N VAL A 37 15.80 -3.21 9.41
CA VAL A 37 15.79 -3.87 10.72
C VAL A 37 16.20 -2.86 11.79
N GLY A 38 15.33 -2.69 12.80
CA GLY A 38 15.57 -1.85 13.97
C GLY A 38 16.55 -2.49 14.97
N LYS A 39 16.87 -1.78 16.06
CA LYS A 39 17.78 -2.26 17.11
C LYS A 39 17.26 -3.48 17.86
N ASP A 40 15.95 -3.64 17.92
CA ASP A 40 15.26 -4.74 18.60
C ASP A 40 15.02 -5.97 17.70
N GLY A 41 15.41 -5.89 16.42
CA GLY A 41 15.23 -6.97 15.46
C GLY A 41 13.79 -7.24 15.06
N ARG A 42 12.85 -6.34 15.39
CA ARG A 42 11.41 -6.52 15.11
C ARG A 42 10.91 -5.52 14.08
N MET A 43 9.74 -5.83 13.51
CA MET A 43 9.06 -4.99 12.54
C MET A 43 7.53 -5.08 12.73
N LEU A 44 6.87 -3.94 12.84
CA LEU A 44 5.41 -3.84 12.82
C LEU A 44 4.95 -2.98 11.65
N ILE A 45 4.27 -3.59 10.68
CA ILE A 45 3.77 -2.94 9.45
C ILE A 45 2.24 -2.93 9.44
N ALA A 46 1.65 -1.77 9.17
CA ALA A 46 0.21 -1.65 8.93
C ALA A 46 -0.11 -1.93 7.46
N ALA A 47 -1.01 -2.89 7.17
CA ALA A 47 -1.41 -3.23 5.80
C ALA A 47 -2.70 -2.51 5.39
N ALA A 48 -2.70 -1.88 4.21
CA ALA A 48 -3.77 -1.04 3.70
C ALA A 48 -4.06 -1.23 2.20
N ASP A 49 -3.61 -2.32 1.59
CA ASP A 49 -3.75 -2.61 0.15
C ASP A 49 -5.03 -3.37 -0.24
N HIS A 50 -5.97 -3.53 0.70
CA HIS A 50 -7.20 -4.30 0.54
C HIS A 50 -8.16 -3.70 -0.50
N THR A 51 -8.29 -2.37 -0.54
CA THR A 51 -9.19 -1.66 -1.46
C THR A 51 -8.79 -1.85 -2.91
N ALA A 52 -7.49 -2.00 -3.20
CA ALA A 52 -6.98 -2.31 -4.53
C ALA A 52 -7.45 -3.68 -5.05
N ARG A 53 -7.97 -4.55 -4.18
CA ARG A 53 -8.59 -5.84 -4.53
C ARG A 53 -10.12 -5.82 -4.46
N GLY A 54 -10.74 -4.67 -4.26
CA GLY A 54 -12.18 -4.57 -4.03
C GLY A 54 -12.64 -5.07 -2.66
N ILE A 55 -11.72 -5.29 -1.70
CA ILE A 55 -12.09 -5.62 -0.32
C ILE A 55 -12.33 -4.31 0.44
N ILE A 56 -13.60 -4.03 0.72
CA ILE A 56 -14.03 -2.77 1.37
C ILE A 56 -14.76 -2.97 2.71
N SER A 57 -14.93 -4.23 3.15
CA SER A 57 -15.56 -4.62 4.40
C SER A 57 -14.53 -4.96 5.48
N ALA A 58 -14.92 -4.86 6.74
CA ALA A 58 -14.19 -5.45 7.86
C ALA A 58 -15.16 -5.88 8.97
N GLY A 59 -15.03 -7.12 9.45
CA GLY A 59 -15.96 -7.69 10.42
C GLY A 59 -17.39 -7.67 9.91
N LYS A 60 -18.31 -7.09 10.69
CA LYS A 60 -19.74 -6.95 10.33
C LYS A 60 -20.03 -5.72 9.45
N GLU A 61 -19.08 -4.80 9.30
CA GLU A 61 -19.27 -3.55 8.60
C GLU A 61 -18.92 -3.68 7.11
N LYS A 62 -19.92 -3.61 6.24
CA LYS A 62 -19.77 -3.90 4.81
C LYS A 62 -18.93 -2.89 4.02
N PHE A 63 -18.85 -1.64 4.47
CA PHE A 63 -18.24 -0.53 3.71
C PHE A 63 -17.23 0.28 4.51
N VAL A 64 -16.76 -0.23 5.65
CA VAL A 64 -15.94 0.53 6.60
C VAL A 64 -14.58 0.97 6.07
N ILE A 65 -14.10 0.36 4.98
CA ILE A 65 -12.85 0.72 4.29
C ILE A 65 -13.13 1.54 3.01
N ALA A 66 -14.38 1.61 2.55
CA ALA A 66 -14.74 2.32 1.31
C ALA A 66 -14.55 3.84 1.39
N ASN A 67 -14.70 4.41 2.60
CA ASN A 67 -14.50 5.84 2.79
C ASN A 67 -13.00 6.17 2.86
N ARG A 68 -12.48 6.73 1.76
CA ARG A 68 -11.05 7.06 1.61
C ARG A 68 -10.53 8.03 2.68
N ARG A 69 -11.28 9.07 3.01
CA ARG A 69 -10.89 10.04 4.05
C ARG A 69 -10.74 9.36 5.41
N MET A 70 -11.69 8.50 5.78
CA MET A 70 -11.63 7.73 7.03
C MET A 70 -10.49 6.72 7.04
N LEU A 71 -10.20 6.07 5.91
CA LEU A 71 -9.05 5.17 5.77
C LEU A 71 -7.73 5.92 6.00
N LEU A 72 -7.52 7.03 5.29
CA LEU A 72 -6.32 7.86 5.45
C LEU A 72 -6.18 8.37 6.88
N ASP A 73 -7.27 8.87 7.46
CA ASP A 73 -7.28 9.30 8.85
C ASP A 73 -6.83 8.19 9.81
N ARG A 74 -7.37 6.97 9.71
CA ARG A 74 -6.93 5.84 10.54
C ARG A 74 -5.46 5.49 10.32
N LEU A 75 -4.97 5.57 9.08
CA LEU A 75 -3.57 5.30 8.75
C LEU A 75 -2.63 6.37 9.33
N LEU A 76 -3.01 7.65 9.28
CA LEU A 76 -2.25 8.73 9.93
C LEU A 76 -2.12 8.48 11.43
N ARG A 77 -3.22 8.13 12.11
CA ARG A 77 -3.20 7.80 13.55
C ARG A 77 -2.31 6.59 13.82
N THR A 78 -2.42 5.55 13.00
CA THR A 78 -1.64 4.32 13.14
C THR A 78 -0.15 4.60 12.97
N LEU A 79 0.24 5.33 11.94
CA LEU A 79 1.64 5.66 11.64
C LEU A 79 2.22 6.69 12.63
N SER A 80 1.39 7.49 13.28
CA SER A 80 1.83 8.37 14.37
C SER A 80 2.32 7.60 15.61
N ASN A 81 1.96 6.32 15.75
CA ASN A 81 2.46 5.48 16.82
C ASN A 81 3.94 5.11 16.56
N PRO A 82 4.86 5.41 17.49
CA PRO A 82 6.29 5.11 17.32
C PRO A 82 6.60 3.61 17.25
N LYS A 83 5.69 2.74 17.69
CA LYS A 83 5.82 1.28 17.60
C LYS A 83 5.51 0.72 16.21
N VAL A 84 4.89 1.51 15.32
CA VAL A 84 4.59 1.10 13.94
C VAL A 84 5.74 1.54 13.06
N ASP A 85 6.45 0.58 12.50
CA ASP A 85 7.66 0.81 11.71
C ASP A 85 7.35 1.29 10.29
N GLY A 86 6.18 0.93 9.75
CA GLY A 86 5.85 1.26 8.38
C GLY A 86 4.46 0.85 7.92
N VAL A 87 4.28 0.94 6.60
CA VAL A 87 3.03 0.63 5.90
C VAL A 87 3.27 -0.27 4.70
N LEU A 88 2.33 -1.18 4.44
CA LEU A 88 2.16 -1.91 3.19
C LEU A 88 0.90 -1.41 2.51
N ALA A 89 1.01 -0.87 1.29
CA ALA A 89 -0.12 -0.26 0.61
C ALA A 89 0.00 -0.28 -0.91
N SER A 90 -1.11 0.04 -1.58
CA SER A 90 -1.16 0.35 -3.02
C SER A 90 -0.69 1.78 -3.30
N ALA A 91 -0.37 2.05 -4.57
CA ALA A 91 0.28 3.31 -4.97
C ALA A 91 -0.50 4.56 -4.58
N ASP A 92 -1.81 4.53 -4.82
CA ASP A 92 -2.75 5.58 -4.46
C ASP A 92 -2.69 5.96 -2.96
N ILE A 93 -2.55 4.97 -2.07
CA ILE A 93 -2.45 5.21 -0.61
C ILE A 93 -1.04 5.66 -0.22
N VAL A 94 -0.01 5.05 -0.80
CA VAL A 94 1.40 5.43 -0.52
C VAL A 94 1.65 6.89 -0.88
N GLU A 95 1.23 7.30 -2.07
CA GLU A 95 1.34 8.69 -2.55
C GLU A 95 0.67 9.68 -1.60
N GLU A 96 -0.58 9.40 -1.21
CA GLU A 96 -1.35 10.27 -0.32
C GLU A 96 -0.73 10.37 1.08
N LEU A 97 -0.25 9.25 1.64
CA LEU A 97 0.44 9.23 2.93
C LEU A 97 1.78 9.96 2.87
N ALA A 98 2.51 9.85 1.77
CA ALA A 98 3.75 10.59 1.55
C ALA A 98 3.48 12.10 1.51
N TRP A 99 2.49 12.51 0.72
CA TRP A 99 2.10 13.92 0.60
C TRP A 99 1.62 14.51 1.93
N LEU A 100 0.93 13.71 2.75
CA LEU A 100 0.51 14.09 4.11
C LEU A 100 1.66 14.09 5.13
N GLY A 101 2.89 13.71 4.75
CA GLY A 101 4.07 13.67 5.63
C GLY A 101 4.09 12.48 6.59
N ALA A 102 3.26 11.47 6.37
CA ALA A 102 3.07 10.34 7.29
C ALA A 102 4.18 9.27 7.18
N LEU A 103 4.96 9.32 6.10
CA LEU A 103 5.96 8.30 5.76
C LEU A 103 7.39 8.69 6.17
N GLU A 104 7.54 9.81 6.89
CA GLU A 104 8.81 10.25 7.42
C GLU A 104 9.37 9.25 8.43
N SER A 105 10.57 8.73 8.15
CA SER A 105 11.23 7.66 8.91
C SER A 105 10.35 6.41 9.09
N LYS A 106 9.51 6.09 8.10
CA LYS A 106 8.74 4.85 8.02
C LYS A 106 9.27 3.93 6.93
N LEU A 107 9.05 2.63 7.10
CA LEU A 107 9.23 1.66 6.03
C LEU A 107 8.00 1.70 5.11
N VAL A 108 8.21 1.58 3.81
CA VAL A 108 7.13 1.60 2.81
C VAL A 108 7.24 0.37 1.92
N PHE A 109 6.22 -0.49 1.98
CA PHE A 109 6.11 -1.69 1.17
C PHE A 109 5.02 -1.50 0.11
N GLY A 110 5.33 -1.80 -1.15
CA GLY A 110 4.39 -1.69 -2.25
C GLY A 110 3.73 -3.03 -2.55
N THR A 111 2.39 -3.11 -2.57
CA THR A 111 1.71 -4.29 -3.13
C THR A 111 1.96 -4.37 -4.63
N MET A 112 2.22 -5.57 -5.15
CA MET A 112 2.58 -5.77 -6.56
C MET A 112 1.47 -6.43 -7.39
N ASN A 113 0.75 -7.42 -6.84
CA ASN A 113 -0.39 -8.05 -7.50
C ASN A 113 -1.72 -7.85 -6.76
N ARG A 114 -2.74 -7.41 -7.50
CA ARG A 114 -4.09 -7.15 -7.00
C ARG A 114 -5.20 -7.46 -8.03
N GLY A 115 -4.88 -8.11 -9.15
CA GLY A 115 -5.84 -8.36 -10.24
C GLY A 115 -6.86 -9.46 -9.97
N GLY A 116 -6.61 -10.33 -8.98
CA GLY A 116 -7.53 -11.39 -8.56
C GLY A 116 -8.67 -10.86 -7.67
N TYR A 117 -9.52 -9.98 -8.20
CA TYR A 117 -10.54 -9.27 -7.43
C TYR A 117 -11.45 -10.19 -6.60
N LEU A 118 -11.89 -9.69 -5.44
CA LEU A 118 -12.78 -10.46 -4.57
C LEU A 118 -14.10 -10.79 -5.29
N GLY A 119 -14.48 -12.06 -5.28
CA GLY A 119 -15.77 -12.54 -5.80
C GLY A 119 -15.79 -12.81 -7.31
N THR A 120 -14.69 -12.61 -8.03
CA THR A 120 -14.60 -12.99 -9.44
C THR A 120 -14.29 -14.47 -9.59
N THR A 121 -14.73 -15.07 -10.70
CA THR A 121 -14.44 -16.48 -11.02
C THR A 121 -12.95 -16.73 -11.26
N TRP A 122 -12.22 -15.72 -11.72
CA TRP A 122 -10.76 -15.76 -11.89
C TRP A 122 -10.03 -15.27 -10.64
N GLY A 123 -10.68 -15.20 -9.48
CA GLY A 123 -10.13 -14.57 -8.30
C GLY A 123 -8.76 -15.11 -7.87
N LEU A 124 -8.39 -16.35 -8.25
CA LEU A 124 -7.09 -17.00 -8.03
C LEU A 124 -6.05 -16.79 -9.13
N ASP A 125 -6.44 -16.29 -10.30
CA ASP A 125 -5.56 -15.71 -11.32
C ASP A 125 -5.31 -14.23 -10.98
N ASP A 126 -4.19 -13.96 -10.31
CA ASP A 126 -3.92 -12.69 -9.64
C ASP A 126 -2.73 -11.94 -10.29
N PRO A 127 -2.94 -11.29 -11.44
CA PRO A 127 -1.87 -10.65 -12.21
C PRO A 127 -1.24 -9.46 -11.49
N MET A 128 -0.02 -9.12 -11.92
CA MET A 128 0.77 -7.97 -11.45
C MET A 128 0.13 -6.66 -11.94
N THR A 129 -0.83 -6.12 -11.17
CA THR A 129 -1.61 -4.92 -11.53
C THR A 129 -1.30 -3.70 -10.67
N ALA A 130 -0.29 -3.78 -9.80
CA ALA A 130 0.12 -2.69 -8.92
C ALA A 130 1.61 -2.36 -9.16
N TYR A 131 2.41 -2.22 -8.10
CA TYR A 131 3.83 -1.89 -8.26
C TYR A 131 4.60 -3.02 -8.97
N ASP A 132 5.51 -2.63 -9.87
CA ASP A 132 6.60 -3.49 -10.34
C ASP A 132 7.90 -3.19 -9.55
N ALA A 133 8.93 -4.02 -9.76
CA ALA A 133 10.21 -3.92 -9.06
C ALA A 133 10.96 -2.62 -9.38
N ASP A 134 10.90 -2.18 -10.65
CA ASP A 134 11.55 -0.95 -11.10
C ASP A 134 10.94 0.28 -10.42
N SER A 135 9.61 0.37 -10.40
CA SER A 135 8.89 1.45 -9.71
C SER A 135 9.16 1.46 -8.21
N ILE A 136 9.26 0.28 -7.57
CA ILE A 136 9.65 0.17 -6.15
C ILE A 136 11.03 0.79 -5.92
N ALA A 137 12.00 0.47 -6.78
CA ALA A 137 13.36 0.98 -6.67
C ALA A 137 13.43 2.49 -6.97
N GLU A 138 12.83 2.94 -8.08
CA GLU A 138 12.82 4.33 -8.52
C GLU A 138 12.17 5.27 -7.51
N LEU A 139 11.08 4.83 -6.87
CA LEU A 139 10.35 5.62 -5.88
C LEU A 139 10.94 5.49 -4.47
N GLY A 140 11.98 4.67 -4.28
CA GLY A 140 12.64 4.46 -3.00
C GLY A 140 11.74 3.78 -1.96
N LEU A 141 10.85 2.88 -2.38
CA LEU A 141 10.14 1.99 -1.48
C LEU A 141 11.15 0.99 -0.89
N ASP A 142 10.84 0.45 0.28
CA ASP A 142 11.78 -0.39 1.03
C ASP A 142 11.67 -1.88 0.64
N ALA A 143 10.54 -2.31 0.08
CA ALA A 143 10.38 -3.59 -0.61
C ALA A 143 9.03 -3.69 -1.35
N GLY A 144 8.91 -4.72 -2.19
CA GLY A 144 7.64 -5.18 -2.77
C GLY A 144 6.98 -6.28 -1.95
N LYS A 145 5.67 -6.44 -2.12
CA LYS A 145 4.88 -7.52 -1.56
C LYS A 145 4.00 -8.13 -2.64
N VAL A 146 3.96 -9.46 -2.67
CA VAL A 146 3.04 -10.25 -3.48
C VAL A 146 2.05 -11.02 -2.60
N LEU A 147 0.92 -11.42 -3.15
CA LEU A 147 -0.04 -12.34 -2.56
C LEU A 147 -0.12 -13.59 -3.43
N VAL A 148 0.24 -14.75 -2.87
CA VAL A 148 0.03 -16.05 -3.50
C VAL A 148 -0.96 -16.82 -2.63
N ARG A 149 -2.02 -17.33 -3.24
CA ARG A 149 -3.00 -18.20 -2.58
C ARG A 149 -2.92 -19.57 -3.24
N PHE A 150 -2.92 -20.61 -2.42
CA PHE A 150 -2.82 -21.98 -2.86
C PHE A 150 -4.18 -22.66 -2.72
N GLU A 151 -4.63 -23.24 -3.82
CA GLU A 151 -5.85 -24.02 -3.99
C GLU A 151 -5.50 -25.06 -5.06
N ASP A 152 -5.60 -26.35 -4.74
CA ASP A 152 -5.04 -27.43 -5.57
C ASP A 152 -5.87 -27.72 -6.81
N THR A 153 -7.09 -27.19 -6.88
CA THR A 153 -8.03 -27.39 -8.00
C THR A 153 -8.12 -26.23 -8.99
N ASP A 154 -7.57 -25.05 -8.67
CA ASP A 154 -7.70 -23.85 -9.49
C ASP A 154 -6.45 -23.60 -10.36
N PRO A 155 -6.56 -23.64 -11.70
CA PRO A 155 -5.41 -23.44 -12.60
C PRO A 155 -4.83 -22.01 -12.56
N GLY A 156 -5.56 -21.04 -12.03
CA GLY A 156 -5.09 -19.67 -11.81
C GLY A 156 -3.94 -19.58 -10.80
N VAL A 157 -3.83 -20.56 -9.89
CA VAL A 157 -2.71 -20.61 -8.92
C VAL A 157 -1.38 -20.78 -9.62
N GLY A 158 -1.29 -21.68 -10.61
CA GLY A 158 -0.07 -21.87 -11.41
C GLY A 158 0.36 -20.59 -12.12
N ARG A 159 -0.58 -19.92 -12.80
CA ARG A 159 -0.31 -18.65 -13.49
C ARG A 159 0.14 -17.54 -12.55
N THR A 160 -0.48 -17.43 -11.37
CA THR A 160 -0.05 -16.45 -10.36
C THR A 160 1.37 -16.71 -9.87
N ILE A 161 1.77 -17.97 -9.70
CA ILE A 161 3.15 -18.32 -9.33
C ILE A 161 4.11 -17.89 -10.45
N GLU A 162 3.77 -18.14 -11.72
CA GLU A 162 4.58 -17.70 -12.86
C GLU A 162 4.76 -16.17 -12.87
N TYR A 163 3.66 -15.40 -12.75
CA TYR A 163 3.73 -13.93 -12.69
C TYR A 163 4.63 -13.43 -11.55
N VAL A 164 4.51 -14.04 -10.37
CA VAL A 164 5.32 -13.66 -9.20
C VAL A 164 6.79 -14.00 -9.40
N VAL A 165 7.09 -15.18 -9.96
CA VAL A 165 8.46 -15.58 -10.27
C VAL A 165 9.07 -14.64 -11.30
N GLU A 166 8.35 -14.31 -12.37
CA GLU A 166 8.80 -13.35 -13.37
C GLU A 166 9.09 -11.98 -12.76
N ALA A 167 8.18 -11.47 -11.92
CA ALA A 167 8.33 -10.16 -11.28
C ALA A 167 9.46 -10.11 -10.22
N MET A 168 9.88 -11.25 -9.67
CA MET A 168 10.92 -11.34 -8.65
C MET A 168 12.28 -11.78 -9.20
N ARG A 169 12.36 -12.24 -10.45
CA ARG A 169 13.65 -12.61 -11.06
C ARG A 169 14.52 -11.37 -11.21
N LEU A 170 15.59 -11.33 -10.44
CA LEU A 170 16.64 -10.30 -10.49
C LEU A 170 17.81 -10.71 -11.42
N LEU A 171 17.66 -11.82 -12.14
CA LEU A 171 18.62 -12.41 -13.08
C LEU A 171 17.87 -12.98 -14.28
#